data_AF-A0A7S3NCE8-F1
#
_entry.id   AF-A0A7S3NCE8-F1
#
_cell.length_a   1.000
_cell.length_b   1.000
_cell.length_c   1.000
_cell.angle_alpha   90.00
_cell.angle_beta   90.00
_cell.angle_gamma   90.00
#
_symmetry.space_group_name_H-M   'P 1'
#
loop_
_entity.id
_entity.type
_entity.pdbx_description
1 polymer ?
#
loop_
_entity_poly.entity_id
_entity_poly.type
_entity_poly.pdbx_seq_one_letter_code
_entity_poly.pdbx_strand_id
1 'polypeptide(L)'
;IEKYADYWMASASDYYGDVDNAESAVTEMLINDGLLCRKDRKNIMNFDFTHIGVSCGCHVYYKVMCCINFVKEVSEKDASLVAETAPQLETCSAYTGSSPSTA
;
A
#
# COMPACT_ATOMS: atom_id res chain seq x y z
N ILE A 1 0.24 -10.40 -1.48
CA ILE A 1 0.05 -10.83 -0.07
C ILE A 1 0.34 -12.31 0.10
N GLU A 2 -0.29 -13.20 -0.69
CA GLU A 2 -0.19 -14.68 -0.51
C GLU A 2 1.24 -15.23 -0.43
N LYS A 3 2.17 -14.56 -1.11
CA LYS A 3 3.57 -14.93 -1.17
C LYS A 3 4.37 -14.60 0.11
N TYR A 4 3.97 -13.58 0.87
CA TYR A 4 4.82 -13.01 1.93
C TYR A 4 4.15 -12.99 3.31
N ALA A 5 2.86 -13.24 3.39
CA ALA A 5 2.12 -13.14 4.65
C ALA A 5 0.95 -14.10 4.70
N ASP A 6 0.56 -14.47 5.92
CA ASP A 6 -0.58 -15.32 6.16
C ASP A 6 -1.89 -14.50 6.12
N TYR A 7 -2.89 -15.02 5.40
CA TYR A 7 -4.11 -14.26 5.05
C TYR A 7 -5.04 -14.01 6.23
N TRP A 8 -4.99 -14.84 7.28
CA TRP A 8 -5.90 -14.71 8.42
C TRP A 8 -5.66 -13.45 9.26
N MET A 9 -4.46 -12.84 9.14
CA MET A 9 -4.10 -11.57 9.79
C MET A 9 -3.56 -10.55 8.78
N ALA A 10 -4.24 -10.45 7.63
CA ALA A 10 -3.93 -9.47 6.60
C ALA A 10 -5.14 -8.58 6.29
N SER A 11 -4.89 -7.31 5.97
CA SER A 11 -5.90 -6.38 5.46
C SER A 11 -5.31 -5.53 4.35
N ALA A 12 -6.15 -5.16 3.38
CA ALA A 12 -5.74 -4.34 2.25
C ALA A 12 -6.57 -3.05 2.19
N SER A 13 -5.93 -1.95 1.82
CA SER A 13 -6.56 -0.64 1.60
C SER A 13 -6.09 -0.10 0.26
N ASP A 14 -7.01 0.50 -0.50
CA ASP A 14 -6.71 1.11 -1.79
C ASP A 14 -6.98 2.60 -1.68
N TYR A 15 -5.98 3.41 -2.02
CA TYR A 15 -6.11 4.86 -2.08
C TYR A 15 -6.21 5.32 -3.52
N TYR A 16 -7.10 6.26 -3.78
CA TYR A 16 -7.21 6.99 -5.05
C TYR A 16 -7.34 8.46 -4.72
N GLY A 17 -6.53 9.30 -5.35
CA GLY A 17 -6.63 10.74 -5.10
C GLY A 17 -5.61 11.56 -5.86
N ASP A 18 -5.92 12.84 -5.96
CA ASP A 18 -5.11 13.84 -6.64
C ASP A 18 -4.34 14.66 -5.60
N VAL A 19 -3.29 14.05 -5.05
CA VAL A 19 -2.45 14.65 -4.01
C VAL A 19 -1.00 14.71 -4.44
N ASP A 20 -0.32 15.77 -4.01
CA ASP A 20 1.07 16.06 -4.41
C ASP A 20 2.11 15.26 -3.60
N ASN A 21 1.72 14.64 -2.48
CA ASN A 21 2.63 13.91 -1.61
C ASN A 21 1.92 12.81 -0.78
N ALA A 22 2.74 11.90 -0.22
CA ALA A 22 2.27 10.76 0.56
C ALA A 22 1.60 11.16 1.90
N GLU A 23 2.01 12.26 2.53
CA GLU A 23 1.42 12.73 3.79
C GLU A 23 -0.03 13.14 3.59
N SER A 24 -0.33 13.86 2.49
CA SER A 24 -1.69 14.19 2.09
C SER A 24 -2.53 12.94 1.85
N ALA A 25 -1.99 11.94 1.15
CA ALA A 25 -2.70 10.67 0.91
C ALA A 25 -3.08 9.98 2.22
N VAL A 26 -2.12 9.83 3.15
CA VAL A 26 -2.35 9.18 4.45
C VAL A 26 -3.32 10.01 5.30
N THR A 27 -3.21 11.33 5.28
CA THR A 27 -4.11 12.24 6.00
C THR A 27 -5.54 12.09 5.52
N GLU A 28 -5.76 12.05 4.20
CA GLU A 28 -7.08 11.79 3.63
C GLU A 28 -7.61 10.43 4.08
N MET A 29 -6.81 9.36 4.03
CA MET A 29 -7.23 8.03 4.51
C MET A 29 -7.60 8.00 6.01
N LEU A 30 -6.91 8.78 6.83
CA LEU A 30 -7.20 8.88 8.26
C LEU A 30 -8.48 9.68 8.53
N ILE A 31 -8.60 10.86 7.91
CA ILE A 31 -9.68 11.80 8.18
C ILE A 31 -10.98 11.38 7.51
N ASN A 32 -10.94 10.71 6.34
CA ASN A 32 -12.10 10.47 5.46
C ASN A 32 -13.40 10.16 6.20
N ASP A 33 -14.21 11.20 6.41
CA ASP A 33 -15.46 11.13 7.16
C ASP A 33 -16.65 10.72 6.27
N GLY A 34 -16.44 10.65 4.95
CA GLY A 34 -17.47 10.35 3.96
C GLY A 34 -17.67 8.86 3.66
N LEU A 35 -16.74 7.99 4.05
CA LEU A 35 -16.83 6.55 3.80
C LEU A 35 -17.44 5.78 4.99
N LEU A 36 -18.44 4.96 4.69
CA LEU A 36 -19.01 4.01 5.64
C LEU A 36 -17.91 3.04 6.13
N CYS A 37 -17.99 2.66 7.41
CA CYS A 37 -17.10 1.71 8.09
C CYS A 37 -15.67 2.16 8.40
N ARG A 38 -15.16 3.23 7.74
CA ARG A 38 -13.84 3.84 8.00
C ARG A 38 -12.70 2.82 8.04
N LYS A 39 -12.73 1.87 7.09
CA LYS A 39 -11.84 0.71 7.02
C LYS A 39 -10.36 1.13 6.97
N ASP A 40 -10.03 2.12 6.16
CA ASP A 40 -8.64 2.53 5.95
C ASP A 40 -8.02 3.09 7.24
N ARG A 41 -8.73 3.99 7.94
CA ARG A 41 -8.28 4.46 9.26
C ARG A 41 -8.15 3.31 10.25
N LYS A 42 -9.11 2.37 10.28
CA LYS A 42 -9.04 1.21 11.19
C LYS A 42 -7.82 0.35 10.90
N ASN A 43 -7.47 0.15 9.64
CA ASN A 43 -6.27 -0.58 9.24
C ASN A 43 -5.00 0.16 9.67
N ILE A 44 -4.90 1.46 9.38
CA ILE A 44 -3.74 2.28 9.76
C ILE A 44 -3.54 2.32 11.28
N MET A 45 -4.63 2.35 12.04
CA MET A 45 -4.61 2.46 13.51
C MET A 45 -4.71 1.10 14.23
N ASN A 46 -4.63 -0.02 13.52
CA ASN A 46 -4.69 -1.34 14.13
C ASN A 46 -3.29 -1.79 14.59
N PHE A 47 -3.09 -1.83 15.91
CA PHE A 47 -1.84 -2.27 16.53
C PHE A 47 -1.49 -3.75 16.27
N ASP A 48 -2.42 -4.58 15.82
CA ASP A 48 -2.12 -5.97 15.44
C ASP A 48 -1.31 -6.06 14.13
N PHE A 49 -1.35 -5.03 13.28
CA PHE A 49 -0.52 -4.97 12.09
C PHE A 49 0.83 -4.35 12.43
N THR A 50 1.90 -5.08 12.14
CA THR A 50 3.28 -4.66 12.47
C THR A 50 4.11 -4.39 11.23
N HIS A 51 3.65 -4.82 10.06
CA HIS A 51 4.30 -4.61 8.78
C HIS A 51 3.31 -4.04 7.77
N ILE A 52 3.82 -3.18 6.89
CA ILE A 52 3.06 -2.54 5.82
C ILE A 52 3.85 -2.63 4.50
N GLY A 53 3.15 -2.97 3.42
CA GLY A 53 3.67 -2.90 2.06
C GLY A 53 2.86 -1.91 1.24
N VAL A 54 3.53 -0.98 0.57
CA VAL A 54 2.88 0.05 -0.24
C VAL A 54 3.42 -0.02 -1.66
N SER A 55 2.52 0.03 -2.64
CA SER A 55 2.86 0.21 -4.05
C SER A 55 1.94 1.27 -4.64
N CYS A 56 2.53 2.31 -5.22
CA CYS A 56 1.80 3.42 -5.82
C CYS A 56 2.09 3.49 -7.32
N GLY A 57 1.10 3.94 -8.08
CA GLY A 57 1.19 4.13 -9.52
C GLY A 57 0.21 5.19 -10.00
N CYS A 58 0.22 5.40 -11.31
CA CYS A 58 -0.58 6.45 -11.92
C CYS A 58 -1.95 5.90 -12.28
N HIS A 59 -2.99 6.64 -11.91
CA HIS A 59 -4.37 6.32 -12.25
C HIS A 59 -4.90 7.28 -13.32
N VAL A 60 -5.51 6.74 -14.37
CA VAL A 60 -5.97 7.54 -15.54
C VAL A 60 -6.90 8.69 -15.15
N TYR A 61 -7.74 8.48 -14.11
CA TYR A 61 -8.73 9.48 -13.69
C TYR A 61 -8.38 10.22 -12.40
N TYR A 62 -7.66 9.56 -11.48
CA TYR A 62 -7.44 10.09 -10.13
C TYR A 62 -6.00 10.56 -9.93
N LYS A 63 -5.17 10.56 -10.98
CA LYS A 63 -3.72 10.80 -10.97
C LYS A 63 -2.91 9.77 -10.20
N VAL A 64 -3.24 9.49 -8.93
CA VAL A 64 -2.52 8.52 -8.09
C VAL A 64 -3.45 7.40 -7.64
N MET A 65 -2.92 6.17 -7.63
CA MET A 65 -3.51 5.03 -6.95
C MET A 65 -2.43 4.31 -6.15
N CYS A 66 -2.73 3.94 -4.90
CA CYS A 66 -1.84 3.15 -4.06
C CYS A 66 -2.55 1.93 -3.50
N CYS A 67 -1.91 0.76 -3.63
CA CYS A 67 -2.26 -0.46 -2.91
C CYS A 67 -1.47 -0.51 -1.61
N ILE A 68 -2.16 -0.66 -0.48
CA ILE A 68 -1.56 -0.71 0.86
C ILE A 68 -1.98 -2.00 1.55
N ASN A 69 -1.00 -2.83 1.90
CA ASN A 69 -1.21 -4.11 2.55
C ASN A 69 -0.66 -4.07 3.97
N PHE A 70 -1.49 -4.41 4.94
CA PHE A 70 -1.17 -4.49 6.36
C PHE A 70 -1.13 -5.96 6.78
N VAL A 71 -0.07 -6.37 7.47
CA VAL A 71 0.10 -7.75 7.93
C VAL A 71 0.72 -7.80 9.32
N LYS A 72 0.34 -8.81 10.10
CA LYS A 72 0.90 -9.03 11.45
C LYS A 72 2.30 -9.65 11.42
N GLU A 73 2.56 -10.55 10.49
CA GLU A 73 3.84 -11.24 10.33
C GLU A 73 4.14 -11.41 8.85
N VAL A 74 5.42 -11.28 8.49
CA VAL A 74 5.94 -11.56 7.16
C VAL A 74 6.76 -12.84 7.25
N SER A 75 6.48 -13.81 6.38
CA SER A 75 7.32 -14.99 6.19
C SER A 75 7.67 -15.11 4.72
N GLU A 76 8.95 -15.30 4.43
CA GLU A 76 9.39 -15.54 3.05
C GLU A 76 8.92 -16.93 2.62
N LYS A 77 7.87 -16.98 1.80
CA LYS A 77 7.38 -18.24 1.24
C LYS A 77 8.11 -18.65 -0.04
N ASP A 78 8.89 -17.75 -0.65
CA ASP A 78 9.88 -18.02 -1.71
C ASP A 78 10.78 -16.79 -1.97
N ALA A 79 12.05 -16.85 -1.55
CA ALA A 79 13.06 -15.79 -1.70
C ALA A 79 13.57 -15.59 -3.15
N SER A 80 13.05 -16.36 -4.12
CA SER A 80 13.60 -16.48 -5.48
C SER A 80 12.87 -15.66 -6.56
N LEU A 81 11.79 -14.93 -6.23
CA LEU A 81 11.12 -14.06 -7.22
C LEU A 81 11.54 -12.61 -7.03
N VAL A 82 12.26 -12.09 -8.01
CA VAL A 82 12.49 -10.66 -8.19
C VAL A 82 11.14 -10.01 -8.51
N ALA A 83 10.76 -8.98 -7.76
CA ALA A 83 9.59 -8.18 -8.11
C ALA A 83 9.91 -7.40 -9.38
N GLU A 84 9.35 -7.83 -10.52
CA GLU A 84 9.47 -7.08 -11.76
C GLU A 84 8.56 -5.85 -11.67
N THR A 85 9.13 -4.68 -11.95
CA THR A 85 8.35 -3.44 -12.01
C THR A 85 7.46 -3.52 -13.24
N ALA A 86 6.15 -3.34 -13.08
CA ALA A 86 5.26 -3.31 -14.23
C ALA A 86 5.64 -2.10 -15.13
N PRO A 87 5.75 -2.25 -16.46
CA PRO A 87 6.29 -1.21 -17.34
C PRO A 87 5.56 0.14 -17.24
N GLN A 88 4.26 0.11 -16.94
CA GLN A 88 3.44 1.30 -16.75
C GLN A 88 3.77 2.11 -15.48
N LEU A 89 4.54 1.55 -14.56
CA LEU A 89 4.99 2.23 -13.34
C LEU A 89 6.27 3.04 -13.58
N GLU A 90 7.11 2.66 -14.55
CA GLU A 90 8.40 3.32 -14.80
C GLU A 90 8.27 4.78 -15.28
N THR A 91 7.16 5.11 -15.92
CA THR A 91 6.87 6.47 -16.42
C THR A 91 6.02 7.30 -15.45
N CYS A 92 5.63 6.73 -14.31
CA CYS A 92 4.73 7.36 -13.38
C CYS A 92 5.48 8.18 -12.32
N SER A 93 5.14 9.46 -12.19
CA SER A 93 5.73 10.34 -11.15
C SER A 93 5.40 9.91 -9.72
N ALA A 94 4.32 9.15 -9.51
CA ALA A 94 3.94 8.62 -8.21
C ALA A 94 4.66 7.31 -7.84
N TYR A 95 5.38 6.69 -8.79
CA TYR A 95 6.15 5.48 -8.52
C TYR A 95 7.56 5.85 -8.02
N THR A 96 7.90 5.42 -6.81
CA THR A 96 9.22 5.71 -6.20
C THR A 96 10.23 4.57 -6.32
N GLY A 97 9.91 3.51 -7.06
CA GLY A 97 10.75 2.30 -7.14
C GLY A 97 10.74 1.49 -5.84
N SER A 98 10.92 0.17 -5.96
CA SER A 98 11.20 -0.69 -4.82
C SER A 98 12.65 -0.45 -4.36
N SER A 99 12.85 0.42 -3.36
CA SER A 99 14.11 0.41 -2.61
C SER A 99 14.14 -0.90 -1.80
N PRO A 100 15.16 -1.76 -1.94
CA PRO A 100 15.32 -2.89 -1.03
C PRO A 100 15.52 -2.30 0.37
N SER A 101 14.68 -2.67 1.34
CA SER A 101 14.95 -2.33 2.73
C SER A 101 16.17 -3.13 3.17
N THR A 102 17.34 -2.50 3.17
CA THR A 102 18.52 -3.08 3.81
C THR A 102 18.35 -2.93 5.32
N ALA A 103 18.11 -4.08 5.98
CA ALA A 103 18.30 -4.43 7.39
C ALA A 103 18.03 -3.37 8.48
#